data_AF-A0A7S2FP58-F1
#
_entry.id   AF-A0A7S2FP58-F1
#
_cell.length_a   1.000
_cell.length_b   1.000
_cell.length_c   1.000
_cell.angle_alpha   90.00
_cell.angle_beta   90.00
_cell.angle_gamma   90.00
#
_symmetry.space_group_name_H-M   'P 1'
#
loop_
_entity.id
_entity.type
_entity.pdbx_description
1 polymer ?
#
loop_
_entity_poly.entity_id
_entity_poly.type
_entity_poly.pdbx_seq_one_letter_code
_entity_poly.pdbx_strand_id
1 'polypeptide(L)'
;IWNDETQKGQSGVQQLRVVEDIFWGISSSDIAFSPRAGGSEKVVACGAGCYAVVDTGTSLFAVPSNMYNQIFNALDEWMQTGLPADTPADCSDLSAFPDLVMMVDGVKLSFPPSSYIGSYTGFAKKGLERFVRTDRFKKTGCQLLLMDLGFPEVNQYGPMIILGMPFFREYYTTFDLGSFGGAMSRSIFVQKAGTSCAQAAAGNIMTADKERGNSDDEERQEREYAYVPRKVDASKLRVPKWLGRAKLHHARGKGTA
;
A
#
# COMPACT_ATOMS: atom_id res chain seq x y z
N ILE A 1 -12.40 6.95 17.28
CA ILE A 1 -13.82 7.14 16.93
C ILE A 1 -13.97 6.50 15.58
N TRP A 2 -14.50 5.28 15.55
CA TRP A 2 -14.97 4.64 14.31
C TRP A 2 -16.30 5.35 14.01
N ASN A 3 -16.37 6.15 12.96
CA ASN A 3 -17.65 6.73 12.57
C ASN A 3 -18.42 5.65 11.80
N ASP A 4 -19.45 5.14 12.45
CA ASP A 4 -20.29 4.01 12.04
C ASP A 4 -21.26 4.34 10.89
N GLU A 5 -21.14 5.52 10.27
CA GLU A 5 -21.97 5.90 9.13
C GLU A 5 -21.31 5.43 7.83
N THR A 6 -21.95 4.45 7.20
CA THR A 6 -21.57 3.95 5.87
C THR A 6 -21.56 5.09 4.87
N GLN A 7 -20.45 5.28 4.16
CA GLN A 7 -20.30 6.33 3.14
C GLN A 7 -20.88 5.91 1.79
N LYS A 8 -21.67 4.83 1.78
CA LYS A 8 -22.29 4.25 0.60
C LYS A 8 -23.10 5.29 -0.17
N GLY A 9 -22.80 5.41 -1.46
CA GLY A 9 -23.55 6.25 -2.39
C GLY A 9 -23.16 7.73 -2.39
N GLN A 10 -22.15 8.14 -1.60
CA GLN A 10 -21.61 9.49 -1.68
C GLN A 10 -20.69 9.68 -2.89
N SER A 11 -20.62 10.91 -3.41
CA SER A 11 -19.76 11.24 -4.56
C SER A 11 -18.28 11.01 -4.22
N GLY A 12 -17.53 10.39 -5.14
CA GLY A 12 -16.11 10.06 -4.98
C GLY A 12 -15.81 8.85 -4.09
N VAL A 13 -16.82 8.23 -3.47
CA VAL A 13 -16.67 7.01 -2.68
C VAL A 13 -16.74 5.78 -3.59
N GLN A 14 -15.76 4.89 -3.45
CA GLN A 14 -15.69 3.62 -4.15
C GLN A 14 -15.97 2.47 -3.19
N GLN A 15 -16.72 1.47 -3.65
CA GLN A 15 -16.98 0.24 -2.92
C GLN A 15 -15.99 -0.85 -3.35
N LEU A 16 -15.36 -1.51 -2.39
CA LEU A 16 -14.50 -2.68 -2.57
C LEU A 16 -15.18 -3.88 -1.91
N ARG A 17 -15.52 -4.89 -2.69
CA ARG A 17 -16.18 -6.10 -2.16
C ARG A 17 -15.21 -6.94 -1.34
N VAL A 18 -15.68 -7.37 -0.18
CA VAL A 18 -14.95 -8.32 0.67
C VAL A 18 -15.18 -9.72 0.15
N VAL A 19 -14.09 -10.49 0.04
CA VAL A 19 -14.09 -11.82 -0.61
C VAL A 19 -13.82 -12.98 0.37
N GLU A 20 -13.72 -12.70 1.67
CA GLU A 20 -13.51 -13.70 2.73
C GLU A 20 -14.27 -13.36 4.02
N ASP A 21 -14.58 -14.38 4.83
CA ASP A 21 -15.37 -14.24 6.06
C ASP A 21 -14.54 -13.76 7.26
N ILE A 22 -13.25 -14.10 7.31
CA ILE A 22 -12.42 -13.87 8.50
C ILE A 22 -11.79 -12.47 8.48
N PHE A 23 -11.13 -12.12 7.39
CA PHE A 23 -10.41 -10.87 7.24
C PHE A 23 -11.21 -9.84 6.42
N TRP A 24 -10.79 -8.57 6.51
CA TRP A 24 -11.16 -7.55 5.52
C TRP A 24 -10.36 -7.79 4.23
N GLY A 25 -10.64 -8.92 3.61
CA GLY A 25 -9.95 -9.45 2.44
C GLY A 25 -10.59 -9.00 1.15
N ILE A 26 -9.80 -8.54 0.20
CA ILE A 26 -10.25 -8.06 -1.11
C ILE A 26 -9.40 -8.67 -2.22
N SER A 27 -10.00 -8.90 -3.39
CA SER A 27 -9.25 -9.32 -4.58
C SER A 27 -8.52 -8.12 -5.17
N SER A 28 -7.24 -8.31 -5.50
CA SER A 28 -6.42 -7.30 -6.16
C SER A 28 -5.62 -7.89 -7.31
N SER A 29 -5.23 -7.06 -8.28
CA SER A 29 -4.31 -7.44 -9.36
C SER A 29 -3.44 -6.25 -9.78
N ASP A 30 -2.47 -6.53 -10.64
CA ASP A 30 -1.75 -5.54 -11.44
C ASP A 30 -1.11 -4.42 -10.60
N ILE A 31 -0.27 -4.82 -9.65
CA ILE A 31 0.61 -3.86 -8.98
C ILE A 31 1.59 -3.34 -10.03
N ALA A 32 1.49 -2.05 -10.33
CA ALA A 32 2.21 -1.40 -11.41
C ALA A 32 2.85 -0.08 -10.96
N PHE A 33 3.85 0.35 -11.72
CA PHE A 33 4.39 1.69 -11.62
C PHE A 33 3.77 2.59 -12.69
N SER A 34 3.25 3.73 -12.25
CA SER A 34 2.67 4.76 -13.09
C SER A 34 3.61 5.97 -13.18
N PRO A 35 4.21 6.25 -14.36
CA PRO A 35 5.08 7.41 -14.56
C PRO A 35 4.31 8.74 -14.38
N ARG A 36 4.84 9.64 -13.55
CA ARG A 36 4.26 10.98 -13.37
C ARG A 36 4.41 11.88 -14.60
N ALA A 37 5.54 11.78 -15.31
CA ALA A 37 5.85 12.61 -16.48
C ALA A 37 5.09 12.19 -17.76
N GLY A 38 4.07 11.32 -17.64
CA GLY A 38 3.43 10.65 -18.75
C GLY A 38 4.19 9.39 -19.18
N GLY A 39 3.47 8.41 -19.71
CA GLY A 39 4.00 7.11 -20.11
C GLY A 39 3.03 5.98 -19.80
N SER A 40 3.41 4.76 -20.16
CA SER A 40 2.60 3.56 -19.90
C SER A 40 2.89 2.99 -18.52
N GLU A 41 1.84 2.55 -17.83
CA GLU A 41 1.97 1.79 -16.60
C GLU A 41 2.73 0.47 -16.86
N LYS A 42 3.67 0.12 -15.98
CA LYS A 42 4.41 -1.16 -16.04
C LYS A 42 3.99 -2.02 -14.87
N VAL A 43 3.26 -3.12 -15.13
CA VAL A 43 2.95 -4.13 -14.12
C VAL A 43 4.25 -4.78 -13.64
N VAL A 44 4.50 -4.73 -12.33
CA VAL A 44 5.73 -5.24 -11.70
C VAL A 44 5.46 -6.46 -10.83
N ALA A 45 4.24 -6.61 -10.34
CA ALA A 45 3.83 -7.74 -9.52
C ALA A 45 2.32 -7.98 -9.63
N CYS A 46 1.85 -9.10 -9.07
CA CYS A 46 0.42 -9.35 -8.90
C CYS A 46 -0.41 -9.43 -10.20
N GLY A 47 0.21 -9.67 -11.37
CA GLY A 47 -0.51 -9.70 -12.65
C GLY A 47 -1.51 -10.86 -12.77
N ALA A 48 -1.28 -11.98 -12.06
CA ALA A 48 -2.22 -13.09 -11.99
C ALA A 48 -3.27 -12.94 -10.85
N GLY A 49 -3.25 -11.81 -10.15
CA GLY A 49 -4.04 -11.56 -8.95
C GLY A 49 -3.30 -11.83 -7.64
N CYS A 50 -3.79 -11.19 -6.59
CA CYS A 50 -3.40 -11.37 -5.20
C CYS A 50 -4.63 -11.29 -4.29
N TYR A 51 -4.44 -11.82 -3.10
CA TYR A 51 -5.36 -11.64 -2.00
C TYR A 51 -4.85 -10.54 -1.07
N ALA A 52 -5.56 -9.43 -0.94
CA ALA A 52 -5.13 -8.31 -0.10
C ALA A 52 -5.93 -8.26 1.20
N VAL A 53 -5.23 -8.28 2.34
CA VAL A 53 -5.83 -8.04 3.66
C VAL A 53 -5.64 -6.58 4.04
N VAL A 54 -6.74 -5.86 4.25
CA VAL A 54 -6.72 -4.47 4.71
C VAL A 54 -6.62 -4.44 6.23
N ASP A 55 -5.49 -3.97 6.78
CA ASP A 55 -5.17 -4.12 8.21
C ASP A 55 -4.55 -2.87 8.85
N THR A 56 -5.31 -2.21 9.72
CA THR A 56 -4.85 -1.06 10.52
C THR A 56 -3.77 -1.45 11.54
N GLY A 57 -3.60 -2.74 11.83
CA GLY A 57 -2.58 -3.28 12.72
C GLY A 57 -1.17 -3.33 12.10
N THR A 58 -1.02 -3.10 10.80
CA THR A 58 0.24 -3.24 10.07
C THR A 58 0.80 -1.88 9.66
N SER A 59 2.07 -1.62 9.98
CA SER A 59 2.67 -0.29 9.78
C SER A 59 3.00 0.07 8.33
N LEU A 60 3.26 -0.92 7.48
CA LEU A 60 3.66 -0.75 6.09
C LEU A 60 2.82 -1.68 5.21
N PHE A 61 2.94 -1.57 3.90
CA PHE A 61 2.53 -2.68 3.04
C PHE A 61 3.41 -3.89 3.30
N ALA A 62 2.83 -5.09 3.23
CA ALA A 62 3.58 -6.32 3.40
C ALA A 62 3.31 -7.28 2.23
N VAL A 63 4.38 -7.84 1.68
CA VAL A 63 4.33 -8.68 0.47
C VAL A 63 5.23 -9.92 0.64
N PRO A 64 4.99 -11.01 -0.11
CA PRO A 64 5.91 -12.14 -0.15
C PRO A 64 7.30 -11.75 -0.69
N SER A 65 8.34 -12.49 -0.32
CA SER A 65 9.73 -12.15 -0.69
C SER A 65 9.96 -12.02 -2.19
N ASN A 66 9.31 -12.88 -2.99
CA ASN A 66 9.42 -12.81 -4.45
C ASN A 66 8.86 -11.48 -4.98
N MET A 67 7.70 -11.07 -4.46
CA MET A 67 7.07 -9.80 -4.84
C MET A 67 7.87 -8.60 -4.35
N TYR A 68 8.42 -8.65 -3.14
CA TYR A 68 9.34 -7.63 -2.64
C TYR A 68 10.51 -7.44 -3.62
N ASN A 69 11.16 -8.54 -4.01
CA ASN A 69 12.30 -8.51 -4.94
C ASN A 69 11.91 -7.96 -6.31
N GLN A 70 10.75 -8.33 -6.84
CA GLN A 70 10.25 -7.81 -8.12
C GLN A 70 10.08 -6.29 -8.08
N ILE A 71 9.41 -5.77 -7.05
CA ILE A 71 9.19 -4.33 -6.85
C ILE A 71 10.53 -3.61 -6.65
N PHE A 72 11.42 -4.15 -5.80
CA PHE A 72 12.73 -3.57 -5.54
C PHE A 72 13.58 -3.47 -6.81
N ASN A 73 13.70 -4.57 -7.56
CA ASN A 73 14.52 -4.61 -8.77
C ASN A 73 13.95 -3.70 -9.86
N ALA A 74 12.62 -3.64 -10.01
CA ALA A 74 11.98 -2.76 -10.98
C ALA A 74 12.19 -1.27 -10.64
N LEU A 75 12.21 -0.90 -9.35
CA LEU A 75 12.59 0.45 -8.94
C LEU A 75 14.07 0.72 -9.19
N ASP A 76 14.96 -0.21 -8.85
CA ASP A 76 16.40 -0.04 -9.08
C ASP A 76 16.71 0.18 -10.57
N GLU A 77 16.06 -0.58 -11.46
CA GLU A 77 16.09 -0.38 -12.92
C GLU A 77 15.53 1.01 -13.32
N TRP A 78 14.38 1.39 -12.75
CA TRP A 78 13.78 2.71 -12.99
C TRP A 78 14.74 3.83 -12.64
N MET A 79 15.40 3.76 -11.48
CA MET A 79 16.33 4.80 -11.06
C MET A 79 17.53 4.92 -11.99
N GLN A 80 18.05 3.79 -12.47
CA GLN A 80 19.19 3.81 -13.39
C GLN A 80 18.88 4.54 -14.70
N THR A 81 17.67 4.39 -15.22
CA THR A 81 17.28 4.92 -16.54
C THR A 81 16.48 6.22 -16.49
N GLY A 82 15.73 6.46 -15.41
CA GLY A 82 14.76 7.55 -15.29
C GLY A 82 15.20 8.74 -14.43
N LEU A 83 16.30 8.63 -13.67
CA LEU A 83 16.80 9.73 -12.85
C LEU A 83 17.99 10.47 -13.50
N PRO A 84 18.08 11.80 -13.34
CA PRO A 84 19.28 12.58 -13.69
C PRO A 84 20.58 11.98 -13.10
N ALA A 85 21.70 12.18 -13.79
CA ALA A 85 23.00 11.66 -13.35
C ALA A 85 23.51 12.33 -12.06
N ASP A 86 23.09 13.57 -11.82
CA ASP A 86 23.43 14.42 -10.67
C ASP A 86 22.42 14.32 -9.51
N THR A 87 21.48 13.36 -9.57
CA THR A 87 20.54 13.13 -8.46
C THR A 87 21.31 12.82 -7.17
N PRO A 88 21.08 13.58 -6.08
CA PRO A 88 21.72 13.32 -4.80
C PRO A 88 21.40 11.93 -4.26
N ALA A 89 22.43 11.23 -3.77
CA ALA A 89 22.31 9.92 -3.16
C ALA A 89 21.95 10.00 -1.65
N ASP A 90 21.03 10.89 -1.29
CA ASP A 90 20.68 11.20 0.11
C ASP A 90 19.21 10.92 0.47
N CYS A 91 18.41 10.46 -0.49
CA CYS A 91 16.98 10.22 -0.36
C CYS A 91 16.24 11.46 0.19
N SER A 92 16.38 12.59 -0.49
CA SER A 92 15.72 13.86 -0.15
C SER A 92 14.53 14.22 -1.04
N ASP A 93 14.48 13.71 -2.28
CA ASP A 93 13.44 14.01 -3.26
C ASP A 93 12.90 12.73 -3.92
N LEU A 94 11.57 12.59 -3.95
CA LEU A 94 10.88 11.50 -4.64
C LEU A 94 10.16 11.92 -5.92
N SER A 95 10.33 13.16 -6.39
CA SER A 95 9.58 13.76 -7.51
C SER A 95 9.66 12.97 -8.83
N ALA A 96 10.75 12.22 -9.02
CA ALA A 96 11.02 11.42 -10.20
C ALA A 96 10.75 9.91 -10.01
N PHE A 97 10.25 9.51 -8.85
CA PHE A 97 9.76 8.15 -8.63
C PHE A 97 8.31 7.99 -9.13
N PRO A 98 7.92 6.80 -9.60
CA PRO A 98 6.57 6.56 -10.10
C PRO A 98 5.57 6.44 -8.95
N ASP A 99 4.29 6.67 -9.22
CA ASP A 99 3.25 6.24 -8.29
C ASP A 99 3.13 4.70 -8.36
N LEU A 100 2.80 4.06 -7.24
CA LEU A 100 2.42 2.65 -7.22
C LEU A 100 0.91 2.58 -7.40
N VAL A 101 0.44 1.87 -8.42
CA VAL A 101 -0.98 1.65 -8.66
C VAL A 101 -1.31 0.16 -8.53
N MET A 102 -2.55 -0.15 -8.14
CA MET A 102 -3.06 -1.52 -8.10
C MET A 102 -4.56 -1.53 -8.41
N MET A 103 -5.02 -2.59 -9.07
CA MET A 103 -6.44 -2.84 -9.29
C MET A 103 -7.00 -3.58 -8.08
N VAL A 104 -8.15 -3.14 -7.59
CA VAL A 104 -8.83 -3.73 -6.43
C VAL A 104 -10.32 -3.76 -6.73
N ASP A 105 -10.86 -4.96 -6.92
CA ASP A 105 -12.27 -5.14 -7.32
C ASP A 105 -12.69 -4.24 -8.52
N GLY A 106 -11.81 -4.11 -9.52
CA GLY A 106 -12.02 -3.25 -10.69
C GLY A 106 -11.76 -1.75 -10.47
N VAL A 107 -11.52 -1.32 -9.24
CA VAL A 107 -11.15 0.06 -8.89
C VAL A 107 -9.63 0.20 -8.91
N LYS A 108 -9.12 1.20 -9.65
CA LYS A 108 -7.70 1.55 -9.62
C LYS A 108 -7.41 2.42 -8.41
N LEU A 109 -6.52 1.96 -7.53
CA LEU A 109 -6.00 2.75 -6.42
C LEU A 109 -4.56 3.15 -6.73
N SER A 110 -4.25 4.44 -6.53
CA SER A 110 -2.90 5.00 -6.66
C SER A 110 -2.31 5.37 -5.30
N PHE A 111 -1.01 5.15 -5.13
CA PHE A 111 -0.23 5.49 -3.96
C PHE A 111 1.03 6.26 -4.37
N PRO A 112 1.29 7.44 -3.81
CA PRO A 112 2.47 8.21 -4.15
C PRO A 112 3.76 7.53 -3.67
N PRO A 113 4.93 7.90 -4.20
CA PRO A 113 6.24 7.42 -3.75
C PRO A 113 6.42 7.43 -2.23
N SER A 114 5.97 8.47 -1.53
CA SER A 114 6.12 8.56 -0.07
C SER A 114 5.35 7.48 0.71
N SER A 115 4.43 6.75 0.07
CA SER A 115 3.72 5.62 0.66
C SER A 115 4.56 4.34 0.70
N TYR A 116 5.59 4.23 -0.15
CA TYR A 116 6.40 3.00 -0.26
C TYR A 116 7.91 3.23 -0.39
N ILE A 117 8.40 4.47 -0.41
CA ILE A 117 9.83 4.83 -0.48
C ILE A 117 10.19 5.82 0.63
N GLY A 118 11.36 5.62 1.23
CA GLY A 118 11.89 6.53 2.23
C GLY A 118 13.14 5.98 2.92
N SER A 119 13.21 6.11 4.23
CA SER A 119 14.34 5.61 5.02
C SER A 119 13.89 5.07 6.38
N TYR A 120 14.61 4.08 6.89
CA TYR A 120 14.45 3.60 8.26
C TYR A 120 15.38 4.35 9.23
N THR A 121 14.88 4.59 10.44
CA THR A 121 15.66 5.02 11.59
C THR A 121 15.53 4.00 12.72
N GLY A 122 16.53 3.93 13.61
CA GLY A 122 16.54 2.96 14.70
C GLY A 122 16.61 1.50 14.21
N PHE A 123 16.21 0.57 15.07
CA PHE A 123 16.21 -0.87 14.79
C PHE A 123 14.84 -1.47 15.07
N ALA A 124 14.46 -2.45 14.24
CA ALA A 124 13.23 -3.20 14.48
C ALA A 124 13.33 -3.97 15.82
N LYS A 125 12.18 -4.17 16.47
CA LYS A 125 12.10 -4.98 17.69
C LYS A 125 12.44 -6.44 17.38
N LYS A 126 12.95 -7.15 18.40
CA LYS A 126 13.20 -8.60 18.34
C LYS A 126 12.02 -9.38 17.76
N GLY A 127 12.28 -10.14 16.71
CA GLY A 127 11.32 -10.94 15.98
C GLY A 127 10.65 -10.21 14.81
N LEU A 128 10.71 -8.88 14.76
CA LEU A 128 10.24 -8.08 13.63
C LEU A 128 11.34 -7.85 12.58
N GLU A 129 12.62 -8.00 12.93
CA GLU A 129 13.73 -7.72 12.00
C GLU A 129 13.62 -8.56 10.73
N ARG A 130 13.10 -9.80 10.84
CA ARG A 130 12.87 -10.69 9.69
C ARG A 130 11.90 -10.16 8.63
N PHE A 131 11.06 -9.19 8.98
CA PHE A 131 10.11 -8.58 8.06
C PHE A 131 10.64 -7.27 7.47
N VAL A 132 11.77 -6.76 7.97
CA VAL A 132 12.32 -5.47 7.57
C VAL A 132 13.58 -5.72 6.75
N ARG A 133 13.55 -5.26 5.50
CA ARG A 133 14.74 -5.21 4.65
C ARG A 133 15.35 -3.83 4.69
N THR A 134 16.66 -3.78 4.86
CA THR A 134 17.43 -2.54 5.01
C THR A 134 18.23 -2.21 3.75
N ASP A 135 18.02 -2.96 2.67
CA ASP A 135 18.63 -2.71 1.36
C ASP A 135 18.33 -1.27 0.90
N ARG A 136 19.38 -0.61 0.41
CA ARG A 136 19.30 0.74 -0.13
C ARG A 136 19.47 0.69 -1.65
N PHE A 137 18.67 1.50 -2.32
CA PHE A 137 18.84 1.78 -3.72
C PHE A 137 20.17 2.50 -3.96
N LYS A 138 20.98 1.99 -4.89
CA LYS A 138 22.36 2.47 -5.05
C LYS A 138 22.43 3.94 -5.50
N LYS A 139 21.49 4.35 -6.35
CA LYS A 139 21.51 5.68 -6.97
C LYS A 139 21.03 6.79 -6.02
N THR A 140 20.02 6.51 -5.20
CA THR A 140 19.35 7.53 -4.37
C THR A 140 19.61 7.37 -2.88
N GLY A 141 20.10 6.22 -2.43
CA GLY A 141 20.24 5.90 -1.00
C GLY A 141 18.91 5.65 -0.29
N CYS A 142 17.77 5.75 -0.99
CA CYS A 142 16.44 5.44 -0.48
C CYS A 142 16.27 3.94 -0.20
N GLN A 143 15.24 3.61 0.57
CA GLN A 143 14.86 2.26 0.93
C GLN A 143 13.40 2.01 0.53
N LEU A 144 13.10 0.77 0.20
CA LEU A 144 11.74 0.31 -0.05
C LEU A 144 11.04 0.05 1.30
N LEU A 145 10.00 0.83 1.58
CA LEU A 145 9.19 0.78 2.79
C LEU A 145 8.08 -0.28 2.71
N LEU A 146 8.47 -1.50 2.34
CA LEU A 146 7.62 -2.69 2.38
C LEU A 146 8.15 -3.67 3.43
N MET A 147 7.25 -4.49 3.97
CA MET A 147 7.59 -5.64 4.80
C MET A 147 7.68 -6.91 3.96
N ASP A 148 8.69 -7.74 4.25
CA ASP A 148 8.88 -9.04 3.62
C ASP A 148 8.26 -10.16 4.47
N LEU A 149 7.15 -10.73 4.00
CA LEU A 149 6.43 -11.80 4.69
C LEU A 149 7.14 -13.17 4.62
N GLY A 150 8.14 -13.32 3.74
CA GLY A 150 8.74 -14.60 3.44
C GLY A 150 7.98 -15.35 2.35
N PHE A 151 7.77 -16.64 2.59
CA PHE A 151 6.99 -17.50 1.70
C PHE A 151 5.52 -17.07 1.62
N PRO A 152 4.92 -17.11 0.42
CA PRO A 152 3.54 -16.68 0.24
C PRO A 152 2.57 -17.67 0.87
N GLU A 153 1.61 -17.15 1.64
CA GLU A 153 0.34 -17.84 1.86
C GLU A 153 -0.53 -17.56 0.63
N VAL A 154 -1.07 -18.60 0.00
CA VAL A 154 -1.79 -18.50 -1.28
C VAL A 154 -3.21 -19.04 -1.10
N ASN A 155 -4.20 -18.31 -1.58
CA ASN A 155 -5.57 -18.80 -1.72
C ASN A 155 -6.03 -18.70 -3.18
N GLN A 156 -7.33 -18.88 -3.44
CA GLN A 156 -7.90 -18.85 -4.79
C GLN A 156 -7.74 -17.50 -5.52
N TYR A 157 -7.47 -16.41 -4.79
CA TYR A 157 -7.23 -15.07 -5.36
C TYR A 157 -5.74 -14.78 -5.58
N GLY A 158 -4.84 -15.70 -5.17
CA GLY A 158 -3.39 -15.56 -5.32
C GLY A 158 -2.65 -15.39 -4.00
N PRO A 159 -1.37 -14.95 -4.04
CA PRO A 159 -0.58 -14.75 -2.85
C PRO A 159 -1.14 -13.63 -1.97
N MET A 160 -1.07 -13.81 -0.66
CA MET A 160 -1.51 -12.84 0.32
C MET A 160 -0.54 -11.65 0.40
N ILE A 161 -1.11 -10.45 0.37
CA ILE A 161 -0.46 -9.18 0.69
C ILE A 161 -1.24 -8.48 1.81
N ILE A 162 -0.61 -7.55 2.50
CA ILE A 162 -1.25 -6.76 3.56
C ILE A 162 -1.19 -5.28 3.17
N LEU A 163 -2.35 -4.64 3.13
CA LEU A 163 -2.52 -3.21 2.95
C LEU A 163 -2.58 -2.54 4.32
N GLY A 164 -1.42 -2.13 4.82
CA GLY A 164 -1.25 -1.48 6.12
C GLY A 164 -1.50 0.03 6.09
N MET A 165 -0.90 0.75 7.04
CA MET A 165 -1.07 2.21 7.20
C MET A 165 -0.88 3.06 5.94
N PRO A 166 -0.02 2.74 4.95
CA PRO A 166 0.03 3.52 3.72
C PRO A 166 -1.32 3.55 2.98
N PHE A 167 -2.12 2.48 3.04
CA PHE A 167 -3.49 2.46 2.50
C PHE A 167 -4.39 3.48 3.21
N PHE A 168 -4.43 3.42 4.54
CA PHE A 168 -5.29 4.28 5.36
C PHE A 168 -4.88 5.75 5.40
N ARG A 169 -3.62 6.05 5.10
CA ARG A 169 -3.14 7.42 4.94
C ARG A 169 -3.58 8.01 3.60
N GLU A 170 -3.67 7.17 2.59
CA GLU A 170 -4.03 7.58 1.24
C GLU A 170 -5.55 7.67 1.05
N TYR A 171 -6.27 6.74 1.69
CA TYR A 171 -7.70 6.58 1.54
C TYR A 171 -8.42 6.60 2.88
N TYR A 172 -9.36 7.53 3.02
CA TYR A 172 -10.36 7.46 4.06
C TYR A 172 -11.18 6.18 3.85
N THR A 173 -11.22 5.34 4.89
CA THR A 173 -11.71 3.97 4.79
C THR A 173 -12.80 3.74 5.82
N THR A 174 -13.97 3.26 5.38
CA THR A 174 -15.01 2.75 6.27
C THR A 174 -15.29 1.28 5.99
N PHE A 175 -15.67 0.56 7.03
CA PHE A 175 -15.88 -0.88 7.00
C PHE A 175 -17.34 -1.17 7.31
N ASP A 176 -18.05 -1.71 6.34
CA ASP A 176 -19.46 -2.06 6.45
C ASP A 176 -19.59 -3.56 6.63
N LEU A 177 -20.27 -3.97 7.72
CA LEU A 177 -20.54 -5.38 8.00
C LEU A 177 -21.72 -5.92 7.18
N GLY A 178 -22.51 -5.04 6.56
CA GLY A 178 -23.72 -5.39 5.82
C GLY A 178 -24.81 -5.99 6.71
N SER A 179 -25.80 -6.59 6.06
CA SER A 179 -26.82 -7.41 6.75
C SER A 179 -26.24 -8.78 7.14
N PHE A 180 -26.76 -9.39 8.21
CA PHE A 180 -26.33 -10.72 8.67
C PHE A 180 -26.44 -11.77 7.54
N GLY A 181 -25.30 -12.28 7.03
CA GLY A 181 -25.31 -13.23 5.91
C GLY A 181 -23.98 -13.70 5.28
N GLY A 182 -22.80 -13.45 5.87
CA GLY A 182 -21.49 -13.90 5.36
C GLY A 182 -20.72 -12.83 4.56
N ALA A 183 -19.48 -13.11 4.15
CA ALA A 183 -18.53 -12.18 3.51
C ALA A 183 -19.14 -11.33 2.38
N MET A 184 -20.09 -11.89 1.64
CA MET A 184 -20.75 -11.26 0.50
C MET A 184 -21.60 -10.03 0.87
N SER A 185 -21.96 -9.84 2.15
CA SER A 185 -22.64 -8.62 2.60
C SER A 185 -21.68 -7.53 3.08
N ARG A 186 -20.41 -7.88 3.37
CA ARG A 186 -19.41 -6.96 3.88
C ARG A 186 -18.80 -6.14 2.74
N SER A 187 -18.45 -4.90 3.03
CA SER A 187 -17.84 -4.01 2.04
C SER A 187 -16.88 -3.03 2.71
N ILE A 188 -15.86 -2.64 1.96
CA ILE A 188 -14.98 -1.54 2.33
C ILE A 188 -15.33 -0.37 1.43
N PHE A 189 -15.54 0.81 1.99
CA PHE A 189 -15.72 2.03 1.21
C PHE A 189 -14.49 2.90 1.35
N VAL A 190 -13.96 3.35 0.23
CA VAL A 190 -12.76 4.18 0.15
C VAL A 190 -13.01 5.48 -0.60
N GLN A 191 -12.41 6.55 -0.11
CA GLN A 191 -12.31 7.83 -0.79
C GLN A 191 -10.92 8.40 -0.55
N LYS A 192 -10.41 9.23 -1.46
CA LYS A 192 -9.15 9.93 -1.23
C LYS A 192 -9.20 10.68 0.10
N ALA A 193 -8.20 10.45 0.96
CA ALA A 193 -8.09 11.19 2.22
C ALA A 193 -7.58 12.61 1.94
N GLY A 194 -8.22 13.62 2.54
CA GLY A 194 -7.69 14.97 2.57
C GLY A 194 -6.59 15.13 3.63
N THR A 195 -5.99 16.31 3.71
CA THR A 195 -4.88 16.66 4.62
C THR A 195 -5.15 16.41 6.11
N SER A 196 -6.42 16.44 6.54
CA SER A 196 -6.85 16.16 7.92
C SER A 196 -7.21 14.69 8.20
N CYS A 197 -6.95 13.78 7.24
CA CYS A 197 -7.53 12.44 7.19
C CYS A 197 -9.07 12.42 7.22
N ALA A 198 -9.71 13.56 6.96
CA ALA A 198 -11.14 13.66 6.66
C ALA A 198 -11.37 13.51 5.16
N GLN A 199 -12.63 13.43 4.75
CA GLN A 199 -13.02 13.33 3.34
C GLN A 199 -12.37 14.46 2.53
N ALA A 200 -11.70 14.13 1.43
CA ALA A 200 -11.37 15.14 0.42
C ALA A 200 -12.67 15.67 -0.20
N ALA A 201 -12.71 16.97 -0.53
CA ALA A 201 -13.84 17.54 -1.29
C ALA A 201 -14.10 16.67 -2.53
N ALA A 202 -15.38 16.43 -2.84
CA ALA A 202 -15.85 15.43 -3.79
C ALA A 202 -15.29 15.60 -5.22
N GLY A 203 -14.05 15.21 -5.43
CA GLY A 203 -13.36 15.12 -6.71
C GLY A 203 -13.33 13.66 -7.18
N ASN A 204 -13.56 13.44 -8.47
CA ASN A 204 -13.47 12.13 -9.08
C ASN A 204 -12.03 11.59 -8.96
N ILE A 205 -11.88 10.37 -8.42
CA ILE A 205 -10.61 9.62 -8.31
C ILE A 205 -9.93 9.43 -9.69
N MET A 206 -10.68 9.55 -10.80
CA MET A 206 -10.22 9.29 -12.16
C MET A 206 -9.78 10.53 -12.95
N THR A 207 -9.93 11.74 -12.42
CA THR A 207 -9.53 12.97 -13.14
C THR A 207 -8.83 13.92 -12.20
N ALA A 208 -7.50 13.91 -12.22
CA ALA A 208 -6.68 15.04 -11.81
C ALA A 208 -6.75 16.17 -12.87
N ASP A 209 -7.96 16.49 -13.34
CA ASP A 209 -8.19 17.60 -14.26
C ASP A 209 -8.96 18.72 -13.54
N LYS A 210 -8.17 19.75 -13.20
CA LYS A 210 -8.52 21.14 -12.87
C LYS A 210 -10.02 21.45 -12.76
N GLU A 211 -10.51 21.55 -11.52
CA GLU A 211 -11.55 22.52 -11.21
C GLU A 211 -11.01 23.55 -10.21
N ARG A 212 -11.18 24.81 -10.61
CA ARG A 212 -10.47 25.99 -10.14
C ARG A 212 -11.32 26.68 -9.08
N GLY A 213 -10.96 26.53 -7.81
CA GLY A 213 -11.53 27.35 -6.74
C GLY A 213 -11.16 26.87 -5.34
N ASN A 214 -10.26 27.61 -4.68
CA ASN A 214 -9.84 27.44 -3.27
C ASN A 214 -9.12 26.11 -2.92
N SER A 215 -9.01 25.18 -3.87
CA SER A 215 -8.34 23.88 -3.80
C SER A 215 -6.84 23.92 -4.07
N ASP A 216 -6.32 25.01 -4.64
CA ASP A 216 -4.94 25.07 -5.16
C ASP A 216 -3.87 24.91 -4.05
N ASP A 217 -4.13 25.40 -2.83
CA ASP A 217 -3.18 25.31 -1.71
C ASP A 217 -3.19 23.91 -1.06
N GLU A 218 -4.37 23.30 -0.85
CA GLU A 218 -4.47 21.93 -0.34
C GLU A 218 -3.90 20.92 -1.35
N GLU A 219 -4.21 21.09 -2.63
CA GLU A 219 -3.69 20.24 -3.70
C GLU A 219 -2.17 20.41 -3.86
N ARG A 220 -1.64 21.63 -3.70
CA ARG A 220 -0.20 21.89 -3.69
C ARG A 220 0.48 21.26 -2.48
N GLN A 221 -0.14 21.32 -1.31
CA GLN A 221 0.41 20.77 -0.08
C GLN A 221 0.36 19.23 -0.06
N GLU A 222 -0.70 18.62 -0.57
CA GLU A 222 -0.79 17.17 -0.82
C GLU A 222 0.27 16.70 -1.80
N ARG A 223 0.48 17.45 -2.89
CA ARG A 223 1.57 17.19 -3.84
C ARG A 223 2.94 17.31 -3.17
N GLU A 224 3.13 18.24 -2.23
CA GLU A 224 4.40 18.36 -1.51
C GLU A 224 4.66 17.13 -0.61
N TYR A 225 3.67 16.64 0.14
CA TYR A 225 3.85 15.46 1.00
C TYR A 225 3.96 14.13 0.24
N ALA A 226 3.36 14.02 -0.95
CA ALA A 226 3.41 12.83 -1.81
C ALA A 226 4.84 12.47 -2.24
N TYR A 227 5.71 13.47 -2.41
CA TYR A 227 7.06 13.29 -2.95
C TYR A 227 8.19 13.61 -1.96
N VAL A 228 7.85 13.80 -0.68
CA VAL A 228 8.84 13.91 0.39
C VAL A 228 9.07 12.52 1.03
N PRO A 229 10.32 12.03 1.08
CA PRO A 229 10.66 10.75 1.68
C PRO A 229 10.23 10.63 3.15
N ARG A 230 9.59 9.51 3.51
CA ARG A 230 9.23 9.24 4.91
C ARG A 230 10.41 8.66 5.68
N LYS A 231 10.58 9.12 6.93
CA LYS A 231 11.46 8.51 7.93
C LYS A 231 10.64 7.60 8.83
N VAL A 232 10.92 6.30 8.79
CA VAL A 232 10.18 5.28 9.55
C VAL A 232 11.06 4.78 10.70
N ASP A 233 10.64 5.05 11.94
CA ASP A 233 11.27 4.46 13.12
C ASP A 233 10.96 2.96 13.18
N ALA A 234 11.96 2.14 12.87
CA ALA A 234 11.85 0.70 12.80
C ALA A 234 11.41 0.09 14.15
N SER A 235 11.69 0.75 15.28
CA SER A 235 11.28 0.28 16.61
C SER A 235 9.76 0.37 16.85
N LYS A 236 9.06 1.16 16.04
CA LYS A 236 7.60 1.38 16.11
C LYS A 236 6.81 0.55 15.11
N LEU A 237 7.49 -0.21 14.24
CA LEU A 237 6.84 -1.09 13.28
C LEU A 237 5.95 -2.12 13.97
N ARG A 238 4.83 -2.41 13.31
CA ARG A 238 3.81 -3.37 13.73
C ARG A 238 3.46 -4.27 12.56
N VAL A 239 3.21 -5.52 12.90
CA VAL A 239 2.67 -6.56 12.02
C VAL A 239 1.43 -7.15 12.70
N PRO A 240 0.51 -7.79 11.97
CA PRO A 240 -0.65 -8.40 12.57
C PRO A 240 -0.22 -9.50 13.55
N LYS A 241 -0.92 -9.59 14.69
CA LYS A 241 -0.61 -10.58 15.74
C LYS A 241 -0.77 -12.04 15.25
N TRP A 242 -1.56 -12.26 14.20
CA TRP A 242 -1.85 -13.59 13.66
C TRP A 242 -0.71 -14.17 12.80
N LEU A 243 0.13 -13.33 12.17
CA LEU A 243 1.32 -13.78 11.42
C LEU A 243 2.34 -14.53 12.29
N GLY A 244 2.41 -14.20 13.58
CA GLY A 244 3.25 -14.91 14.55
C GLY A 244 2.73 -16.31 14.90
N ARG A 245 1.42 -16.55 14.76
CA ARG A 245 0.76 -17.81 15.15
C ARG A 245 0.63 -18.81 14.00
N ALA A 246 0.45 -18.34 12.77
CA ALA A 246 0.32 -19.20 11.58
C ALA A 246 1.52 -20.17 11.42
N LYS A 247 2.75 -19.71 11.72
CA LYS A 247 3.95 -20.55 11.66
C LYS A 247 4.03 -21.62 12.77
N LEU A 248 3.39 -21.42 13.93
CA LEU A 248 3.33 -22.45 14.99
C LEU A 248 2.45 -23.63 14.57
N HIS A 249 1.40 -23.39 13.79
CA HIS A 249 0.56 -24.46 13.23
C HIS A 249 1.28 -25.20 12.09
N HIS A 250 2.03 -24.49 11.24
CA HIS A 250 2.81 -25.12 10.17
C HIS A 250 3.98 -25.97 10.71
N ALA A 251 4.58 -25.58 11.84
CA ALA A 251 5.60 -26.37 12.53
C ALA A 251 5.01 -27.59 13.28
N ARG A 252 3.79 -27.49 13.81
CA ARG A 252 3.09 -28.60 14.47
C ARG A 252 2.52 -29.64 13.49
N GLY A 253 2.20 -29.25 12.26
CA GLY A 253 1.71 -30.17 11.21
C GLY A 253 2.77 -31.07 10.57
N LYS A 254 4.06 -30.86 10.87
CA LYS A 254 5.18 -31.70 10.38
C LYS A 254 5.69 -32.71 11.41
N GLY A 255 4.94 -32.92 12.50
CA GLY A 255 5.37 -33.69 13.67
C GLY A 255 4.60 -34.98 13.94
N THR A 256 3.91 -35.56 12.95
CA THR A 256 3.32 -36.91 13.07
C THR A 256 3.40 -37.62 11.72
N ALA A 257 4.46 -38.40 11.54
CA ALA A 257 4.53 -39.56 10.67
C ALA A 257 4.96 -40.74 11.55
#